data_AF-A0AAJ0IU30-F1
#
_entry.id   AF-A0AAJ0IU30-F1
#
_cell.length_a   1.000
_cell.length_b   1.000
_cell.length_c   1.000
_cell.angle_alpha   90.00
_cell.angle_beta   90.00
_cell.angle_gamma   90.00
#
_symmetry.space_group_name_H-M   'P 1'
#
loop_
_entity.id
_entity.type
_entity.pdbx_description
1 polymer ?
#
loop_
_entity_poly.entity_id
_entity_poly.type
_entity_poly.pdbx_seq_one_letter_code
_entity_poly.pdbx_strand_id
1 'polypeptide(L)' 'AENIASSGGSLQAGRDLSITARGQLDNHQGGKLSAGRDLSITARGQLDNHQGGKLSAGRDLNVAVTGALLN' A
#
# COMPACT_ATOMS: atom_id res chain seq x y z
N ALA A 1 -9.16 -14.47 4.29
CA ALA A 1 -8.81 -13.44 3.29
C ALA A 1 -7.30 -13.23 3.33
N GLU A 2 -6.67 -12.88 2.22
CA GLU A 2 -5.23 -12.58 2.19
C GLU A 2 -5.01 -11.13 2.59
N ASN A 3 -4.42 -10.92 3.77
CA ASN A 3 -4.09 -9.61 4.31
C ASN A 3 -2.59 -9.36 4.12
N ILE A 4 -2.24 -8.11 3.83
CA ILE A 4 -0.85 -7.64 3.68
C ILE A 4 -0.64 -6.58 4.77
N ALA A 5 0.50 -6.62 5.47
CA ALA A 5 0.85 -5.61 6.46
C ALA A 5 2.25 -5.04 6.23
N SER A 6 2.35 -3.73 6.34
CA SER A 6 3.57 -2.92 6.36
C SER A 6 3.56 -1.93 7.53
N SER A 7 2.68 -2.10 8.52
CA SER A 7 2.54 -1.20 9.66
C SER A 7 3.85 -1.09 10.44
N GLY A 8 4.33 0.16 10.64
CA GLY A 8 5.65 0.46 11.22
C GLY A 8 6.87 0.00 10.42
N GLY A 9 6.68 -0.69 9.30
CA GLY A 9 7.72 -1.24 8.43
C GLY A 9 7.77 -0.57 7.06
N SER A 10 8.59 -1.13 6.16
CA SER A 10 8.65 -0.62 4.79
C SER A 10 8.75 -1.72 3.76
N LEU A 11 7.94 -1.63 2.70
CA LEU A 11 8.04 -2.43 1.49
C LEU A 11 8.52 -1.52 0.36
N GLN A 12 9.66 -1.88 -0.22
CA GLN A 12 10.36 -1.05 -1.18
C GLN A 12 10.82 -1.88 -2.37
N ALA A 13 10.55 -1.41 -3.58
CA ALA A 13 11.10 -1.98 -4.80
C ALA A 13 11.93 -0.94 -5.56
N GLY A 14 13.08 -1.34 -6.09
CA GLY A 14 13.99 -0.43 -6.82
C GLY A 14 13.44 0.08 -8.15
N ARG A 15 12.44 -0.62 -8.73
CA ARG A 15 11.76 -0.20 -9.96
C ARG A 15 10.25 -0.17 -9.76
N ASP A 16 9.57 -1.30 -9.79
CA ASP A 16 8.11 -1.35 -9.67
C ASP A 16 7.68 -2.20 -8.47
N LEU A 17 6.68 -1.73 -7.73
CA LEU A 17 6.06 -2.46 -6.61
C LEU A 17 4.58 -2.69 -6.93
N SER A 18 4.14 -3.94 -6.95
CA SER A 18 2.74 -4.31 -7.16
C SER A 18 2.23 -5.10 -5.96
N ILE A 19 1.19 -4.59 -5.29
CA ILE A 19 0.57 -5.20 -4.12
C ILE A 19 -0.89 -5.50 -4.44
N THR A 20 -1.32 -6.73 -4.21
CA THR A 20 -2.73 -7.13 -4.31
C THR A 20 -3.16 -7.78 -2.99
N ALA A 21 -3.96 -7.07 -2.22
CA ALA A 21 -4.58 -7.59 -1.00
C ALA A 21 -6.03 -7.97 -1.27
N ARG A 22 -6.39 -9.23 -1.04
CA ARG A 22 -7.80 -9.68 -1.16
C ARG A 22 -8.62 -9.30 0.07
N GLY A 23 -7.98 -9.16 1.23
CA GLY A 23 -8.56 -8.63 2.46
C GLY A 23 -8.04 -7.22 2.74
N GLN A 24 -7.43 -7.03 3.91
CA GLN A 24 -6.88 -5.75 4.34
C GLN A 24 -5.43 -5.57 3.88
N LEU A 25 -5.12 -4.40 3.33
CA LEU A 25 -3.77 -3.87 3.21
C LEU A 25 -3.57 -2.87 4.34
N ASP A 26 -2.73 -3.23 5.30
CA ASP A 26 -2.36 -2.39 6.42
C ASP A 26 -1.01 -1.70 6.15
N ASN A 27 -1.03 -0.38 6.07
CA ASN A 27 0.13 0.51 5.99
C ASN A 27 0.09 1.62 7.08
N HIS A 28 -0.58 1.40 8.21
CA HIS A 28 -0.69 2.41 9.27
C HIS A 28 0.59 2.53 10.12
N GLN A 29 0.60 3.38 11.16
CA GLN A 29 1.72 3.50 12.11
C GLN A 29 3.08 3.83 11.46
N GLY A 30 3.10 4.73 10.49
CA GLY A 30 4.34 5.09 9.78
C GLY A 30 4.80 4.05 8.75
N GLY A 31 3.94 3.10 8.37
CA GLY A 31 4.22 2.15 7.30
C GLY A 31 4.57 2.84 5.98
N LYS A 32 5.51 2.27 5.22
CA LYS A 32 5.99 2.89 3.97
C LYS A 32 5.99 1.90 2.79
N LEU A 33 5.15 2.17 1.79
CA LEU A 33 5.15 1.46 0.51
C LEU A 33 5.80 2.35 -0.55
N SER A 34 6.92 1.89 -1.13
CA SER A 34 7.71 2.69 -2.08
C SER A 34 8.08 1.92 -3.35
N ALA A 35 8.00 2.57 -4.50
CA ALA A 35 8.60 2.09 -5.75
C ALA A 35 9.54 3.15 -6.33
N GLY A 36 10.68 2.73 -6.87
CA GLY A 36 11.60 3.62 -7.58
C GLY A 36 11.02 4.21 -8.87
N ARG A 37 9.97 3.59 -9.42
CA ARG A 37 9.25 4.00 -10.62
C ARG A 37 7.74 3.88 -10.42
N ASP A 38 7.15 2.69 -10.51
CA ASP A 38 5.68 2.55 -10.45
C ASP A 38 5.22 1.78 -9.20
N LEU A 39 4.30 2.37 -8.42
CA LEU A 39 3.62 1.69 -7.30
C LEU A 39 2.17 1.42 -7.71
N SER A 40 1.79 0.15 -7.77
CA SER A 40 0.42 -0.29 -8.01
C SER A 40 -0.14 -1.05 -6.81
N ILE A 41 -1.24 -0.57 -6.25
CA ILE A 41 -1.90 -1.16 -5.10
C ILE A 41 -3.33 -1.52 -5.49
N THR A 42 -3.73 -2.77 -5.22
CA THR A 42 -5.12 -3.21 -5.29
C THR A 42 -5.53 -3.77 -3.95
N ALA A 43 -6.43 -3.09 -3.24
CA ALA A 43 -6.99 -3.55 -1.97
C ALA A 43 -8.48 -3.83 -2.13
N ARG A 44 -8.87 -5.10 -2.00
CA ARG A 44 -10.28 -5.49 -2.20
C ARG A 44 -11.15 -5.37 -0.95
N GLY A 45 -10.56 -5.55 0.24
CA GLY A 45 -11.27 -5.47 1.51
C GLY A 45 -11.15 -4.10 2.19
N GLN A 46 -9.93 -3.72 2.56
CA GLN A 46 -9.66 -2.40 3.12
C GLN A 46 -8.22 -1.97 2.80
N LEU A 47 -8.01 -0.69 2.52
CA LEU A 47 -6.69 -0.07 2.62
C LEU A 47 -6.67 0.81 3.87
N ASP A 48 -5.80 0.49 4.81
CA ASP A 48 -5.50 1.32 5.96
C ASP A 48 -4.13 2.00 5.78
N ASN A 49 -4.12 3.31 5.58
CA ASN A 49 -2.93 4.13 5.43
C ASN A 49 -2.87 5.28 6.46
N HIS A 50 -3.67 5.22 7.53
CA HIS A 50 -3.70 6.29 8.53
C HIS A 50 -2.49 6.28 9.47
N GLN A 51 -2.44 7.20 10.45
CA GLN A 51 -1.35 7.29 11.45
C GLN A 51 0.06 7.35 10.82
N GLY A 52 0.21 8.16 9.77
CA GLY A 52 1.51 8.41 9.14
C GLY A 52 1.92 7.38 8.08
N GLY A 53 1.00 6.51 7.65
CA GLY A 53 1.21 5.64 6.49
C GLY A 53 1.56 6.43 5.23
N LYS A 54 2.56 5.96 4.48
CA LYS A 54 3.05 6.62 3.27
C LYS A 54 3.11 5.67 2.07
N LEU A 55 2.54 6.14 0.97
CA LEU A 55 2.61 5.53 -0.35
C LEU A 55 3.45 6.44 -1.25
N SER A 56 4.42 5.90 -1.98
CA SER A 56 5.29 6.72 -2.85
C SER A 56 5.75 5.96 -4.09
N ALA A 57 5.81 6.67 -5.21
CA ALA A 57 6.30 6.18 -6.49
C ALA A 57 7.23 7.23 -7.10
N GLY A 58 8.24 6.79 -7.86
CA GLY A 58 9.11 7.70 -8.62
C GLY A 58 8.44 8.27 -9.88
N ARG A 59 7.38 7.62 -10.37
CA ARG A 59 6.63 8.01 -11.56
C ARG A 59 5.12 7.88 -11.32
N ASP A 60 4.59 6.66 -11.34
CA ASP A 60 3.14 6.44 -11.27
C ASP A 60 2.73 5.79 -9.95
N LEU A 61 1.79 6.43 -9.24
CA LEU A 61 1.13 5.85 -8.07
C LEU A 61 -0.32 5.52 -8.44
N ASN A 62 -0.62 4.23 -8.55
CA ASN A 62 -1.97 3.74 -8.81
C ASN A 62 -2.50 2.98 -7.59
N VAL A 63 -3.64 3.42 -7.07
CA VAL A 63 -4.28 2.83 -5.89
C VAL A 63 -5.74 2.56 -6.23
N ALA A 64 -6.08 1.28 -6.36
CA ALA A 64 -7.43 0.80 -6.56
C ALA A 64 -7.94 0.16 -5.26
N VAL A 65 -9.00 0.72 -4.69
CA VAL A 65 -9.66 0.19 -3.50
C VAL A 65 -11.11 -0.09 -3.84
N THR A 66 -11.55 -1.33 -3.70
CA THR A 66 -12.98 -1.68 -3.89
C THR A 66 -13.74 -1.77 -2.57
N GLY A 67 -13.03 -1.92 -1.46
CA GLY A 67 -13.61 -1.95 -0.13
C GLY A 67 -13.44 -0.61 0.59
N ALA A 68 -13.15 -0.63 1.89
CA ALA A 68 -12.98 0.59 2.67
C ALA A 68 -11.60 1.23 2.45
N LEU A 69 -11.56 2.55 2.44
CA LEU A 69 -10.32 3.33 2.48
C LEU A 69 -10.27 4.10 3.80
N LEU A 70 -9.27 3.81 4.63
CA LEU A 70 -8.92 4.57 5.82
C LEU A 70 -7.55 5.21 5.57
N ASN A 71 -7.45 6.53 5.69
CA ASN A 71 -6.25 7.29 5.40
C ASN A 71 -6.06 8.40 6.43
#